data_AF-A0AAD7KDY6-F1
#
_entry.id   AF-A0AAD7KDY6-F1
#
_cell.length_a   1.000
_cell.length_b   1.000
_cell.length_c   1.000
_cell.angle_alpha   90.00
_cell.angle_beta   90.00
_cell.angle_gamma   90.00
#
_symmetry.space_group_name_H-M   'P 1'
#
loop_
_entity.id
_entity.type
_entity.pdbx_description
1 polymer ?
#
loop_
_entity_poly.entity_id
_entity_poly.type
_entity_poly.pdbx_seq_one_letter_code
_entity_poly.pdbx_strand_id
1 'polypeptide(L)'
;MALIFGSCCGHKDMQAFRANSTTIRLGEHESAAVQAAEEASTCGIIKAMALLGALFHHKDEDKGYQDKYCLFMQQKVSGICGSFGRAAAVVTEYYAFFIQLIELIWNGKTKAGANHVEKLVLLALNCVRTMAEVVAAALYSLCISWLYMQIVRSKDVNGVLPNLLDLVDIHRKLPDFCRSLAANPSLFFAPNAVDFPEPQALASQLLDLPRMISAMFSGTGVTWIRFTPEFVIVHIRYHPNSTPESFSALERYHHNNTESFAAKYITAKDLLYIMREKRKREELLRATGLEQDLEKIQKMTVAQLKEQYNVYKLIIKDAIILKTTLVSIPRHQDKLDIVVAALKRYQE
;
A
#
# COMPACT_ATOMS: atom_id res chain seq x y z
N MET A 1 -14.27 -8.70 9.07
CA MET A 1 -13.36 -8.67 10.24
C MET A 1 -14.11 -7.92 11.33
N ALA A 2 -14.95 -8.60 12.10
CA ALA A 2 -15.67 -7.98 13.20
C ALA A 2 -14.70 -7.91 14.38
N LEU A 3 -14.22 -6.72 14.73
CA LEU A 3 -13.57 -6.47 16.01
C LEU A 3 -14.67 -6.62 17.07
N ILE A 4 -14.73 -7.79 17.70
CA ILE A 4 -15.73 -8.14 18.71
C ILE A 4 -15.42 -7.34 19.98
N PHE A 5 -15.79 -6.06 20.15
CA PHE A 5 -15.89 -5.41 21.48
C PHE A 5 -16.74 -4.11 21.45
N GLY A 6 -18.02 -4.20 21.08
CA GLY A 6 -18.92 -3.06 20.91
C GLY A 6 -19.45 -2.35 22.18
N SER A 7 -18.70 -2.22 23.29
CA SER A 7 -19.28 -1.69 24.54
C SER A 7 -18.37 -0.91 25.51
N CYS A 8 -17.43 -0.06 25.05
CA CYS A 8 -16.81 0.96 25.94
C CYS A 8 -17.62 2.27 25.96
N CYS A 9 -17.51 3.07 27.02
CA CYS A 9 -18.21 4.36 27.15
C CYS A 9 -17.91 5.34 25.99
N GLY A 10 -16.75 5.23 25.35
CA GLY A 10 -16.38 5.99 24.14
C GLY A 10 -16.82 5.35 22.80
N HIS A 11 -17.39 4.13 22.79
CA HIS A 11 -17.84 3.48 21.55
C HIS A 11 -18.99 4.25 20.90
N LYS A 12 -20.01 4.62 21.67
CA LYS A 12 -21.20 5.32 21.13
C LYS A 12 -20.87 6.70 20.56
N ASP A 13 -19.93 7.41 21.19
CA ASP A 13 -19.54 8.74 20.74
C ASP A 13 -18.48 8.70 19.60
N MET A 14 -17.55 7.74 19.56
CA MET A 14 -16.61 7.58 18.43
C MET A 14 -17.28 7.11 17.12
N GLN A 15 -18.42 6.42 17.22
CA GLN A 15 -19.26 6.07 16.07
C GLN A 15 -19.81 7.32 15.33
N ALA A 16 -19.64 8.53 15.89
CA ALA A 16 -20.27 9.77 15.42
C ALA A 16 -19.61 10.49 14.23
N PHE A 17 -18.61 9.91 13.56
CA PHE A 17 -17.92 10.58 12.44
C PHE A 17 -18.47 10.19 11.05
N ARG A 18 -19.26 9.10 10.95
CA ARG A 18 -20.18 8.91 9.81
C ARG A 18 -21.56 9.36 10.29
N ALA A 19 -22.41 9.87 9.40
CA ALA A 19 -23.71 10.52 9.64
C ALA A 19 -24.78 9.68 10.38
N ASN A 20 -24.39 8.68 11.17
CA ASN A 20 -25.22 7.68 11.81
C ASN A 20 -25.40 7.90 13.33
N SER A 21 -24.75 8.91 13.93
CA SER A 21 -24.84 9.20 15.38
C SER A 21 -26.26 9.48 15.85
N THR A 22 -26.98 10.30 15.08
CA THR A 22 -28.37 10.66 15.36
C THR A 22 -29.26 9.43 15.26
N THR A 23 -29.02 8.57 14.27
CA THR A 23 -29.75 7.32 14.06
C THR A 23 -29.52 6.32 15.19
N ILE A 24 -28.29 6.15 15.68
CA ILE A 24 -27.97 5.23 16.79
C ILE A 24 -28.46 5.77 18.14
N ARG A 25 -28.40 7.10 18.36
CA ARG A 25 -28.83 7.71 19.64
C ARG A 25 -30.34 7.84 19.78
N LEU A 26 -31.04 8.13 18.68
CA LEU A 26 -32.48 8.40 18.69
C LEU A 26 -33.33 7.25 18.15
N GLY A 27 -32.71 6.25 17.51
CA GLY A 27 -33.41 5.09 16.98
C GLY A 27 -33.75 4.06 18.06
N GLU A 28 -34.83 3.33 17.85
CA GLU A 28 -35.17 2.17 18.67
C GLU A 28 -34.07 1.10 18.52
N HIS A 29 -33.70 0.48 19.65
CA HIS A 29 -32.53 -0.39 19.82
C HIS A 29 -32.52 -1.65 18.91
N GLU A 30 -33.63 -1.93 18.22
CA GLU A 30 -33.82 -3.05 17.29
C GLU A 30 -34.18 -2.63 15.86
N SER A 31 -34.21 -1.32 15.55
CA SER A 31 -34.52 -0.90 14.19
C SER A 31 -33.42 -1.32 13.21
N ALA A 32 -33.82 -1.75 12.01
CA ALA A 32 -32.87 -2.11 10.94
C ALA A 32 -31.91 -0.95 10.59
N ALA A 33 -32.34 0.29 10.79
CA ALA A 33 -31.52 1.48 10.60
C ALA A 33 -30.42 1.62 11.67
N VAL A 34 -30.68 1.24 12.92
CA VAL A 34 -29.69 1.22 14.01
C VAL A 34 -28.70 0.08 13.79
N GLN A 35 -29.17 -1.12 13.43
CA GLN A 35 -28.27 -2.25 13.12
C GLN A 35 -27.37 -1.95 11.92
N ALA A 36 -27.93 -1.46 10.80
CA ALA A 36 -27.14 -1.05 9.64
C ALA A 36 -26.15 0.08 9.98
N ALA A 37 -26.54 0.99 10.88
CA ALA A 37 -25.68 2.05 11.35
C ALA A 37 -24.53 1.55 12.23
N GLU A 38 -24.77 0.58 13.12
CA GLU A 38 -23.78 -0.08 13.95
C GLU A 38 -22.80 -0.91 13.11
N GLU A 39 -23.30 -1.69 12.16
CA GLU A 39 -22.49 -2.50 11.23
C GLU A 39 -21.62 -1.65 10.31
N ALA A 40 -22.12 -0.49 9.86
CA ALA A 40 -21.38 0.42 9.00
C ALA A 40 -20.38 1.32 9.75
N SER A 41 -20.41 1.30 11.08
CA SER A 41 -19.58 2.19 11.91
C SER A 41 -18.23 1.57 12.25
N THR A 42 -17.15 2.30 11.97
CA THR A 42 -15.81 1.94 12.43
C THR A 42 -15.61 2.48 13.84
N CYS A 43 -15.18 1.62 14.76
CA CYS A 43 -14.97 1.92 16.17
C CYS A 43 -13.58 1.47 16.65
N GLY A 44 -13.28 1.74 17.92
CA GLY A 44 -12.05 1.32 18.58
C GLY A 44 -10.78 1.95 18.00
N ILE A 45 -9.69 1.21 18.02
CA ILE A 45 -8.36 1.67 17.58
C ILE A 45 -8.36 2.23 16.16
N ILE A 46 -8.99 1.55 15.20
CA ILE A 46 -8.97 1.96 13.79
C ILE A 46 -9.56 3.36 13.66
N LYS A 47 -10.66 3.62 14.38
CA LYS A 47 -11.31 4.91 14.37
C LYS A 47 -10.46 5.97 15.08
N ALA A 48 -9.94 5.65 16.26
CA ALA A 48 -9.09 6.54 17.02
C ALA A 48 -7.88 6.99 16.21
N MET A 49 -7.16 6.05 15.59
CA MET A 49 -5.98 6.34 14.78
C MET A 49 -6.33 7.09 13.48
N ALA A 50 -7.50 6.83 12.88
CA ALA A 50 -7.96 7.58 11.72
C ALA A 50 -8.30 9.04 12.07
N LEU A 51 -8.96 9.28 13.21
CA LEU A 51 -9.25 10.63 13.70
C LEU A 51 -7.97 11.38 14.07
N LEU A 52 -7.03 10.70 14.73
CA LEU A 52 -5.73 11.26 15.03
C LEU A 52 -4.99 11.59 13.73
N GLY A 53 -4.95 10.67 12.76
CA GLY A 53 -4.39 10.92 11.44
C GLY A 53 -5.02 12.14 10.76
N ALA A 54 -6.35 12.31 10.81
CA ALA A 54 -7.03 13.47 10.25
C ALA A 54 -6.68 14.79 10.96
N LEU A 55 -6.44 14.75 12.27
CA LEU A 55 -6.03 15.92 13.06
C LEU A 55 -4.59 16.34 12.73
N PHE A 56 -3.69 15.36 12.59
CA PHE A 56 -2.27 15.55 12.30
C PHE A 56 -1.94 15.53 10.79
N HIS A 57 -2.94 15.38 9.92
CA HIS A 57 -2.78 15.43 8.47
C HIS A 57 -3.98 16.14 7.84
N HIS A 58 -4.16 17.40 8.20
CA HIS A 58 -5.23 18.24 7.68
C HIS A 58 -4.82 18.89 6.35
N LYS A 59 -5.78 19.12 5.45
CA LYS A 59 -5.51 19.76 4.14
C LYS A 59 -5.15 21.24 4.28
N ASP A 60 -5.71 21.88 5.28
CA ASP A 60 -5.46 23.28 5.65
C ASP A 60 -4.42 23.30 6.76
N GLU A 61 -3.20 23.73 6.42
CA GLU A 61 -2.01 23.74 7.28
C GLU A 61 -2.23 24.58 8.55
N ASP A 62 -3.00 25.66 8.46
CA ASP A 62 -3.31 26.54 9.60
C ASP A 62 -4.23 25.87 10.64
N LYS A 63 -5.06 24.93 10.19
CA LYS A 63 -5.99 24.16 11.04
C LYS A 63 -5.41 22.81 11.47
N GLY A 64 -4.39 22.33 10.77
CA GLY A 64 -3.72 21.07 11.04
C GLY A 64 -2.80 21.13 12.24
N TYR A 65 -2.52 19.95 12.80
CA TYR A 65 -1.55 19.81 13.89
C TYR A 65 -0.14 19.49 13.33
N GLN A 66 0.06 19.47 12.01
CA GLN A 66 1.29 19.02 11.33
C GLN A 66 2.52 19.80 11.80
N ASP A 67 2.49 21.12 11.65
CA ASP A 67 3.64 21.96 11.99
C ASP A 67 3.84 22.06 13.50
N LYS A 68 2.73 22.12 14.25
CA LYS A 68 2.76 22.14 15.72
C LYS A 68 3.36 20.86 16.27
N TYR A 69 2.99 19.72 15.71
CA TYR A 69 3.57 18.42 16.03
C TYR A 69 5.07 18.39 15.70
N CYS A 70 5.48 18.83 14.51
CA CYS A 70 6.89 18.86 14.11
C CYS A 70 7.74 19.76 15.02
N LEU A 71 7.22 20.93 15.40
CA LEU A 71 7.88 21.86 16.31
C LEU A 71 7.96 21.31 17.74
N PHE A 72 6.88 20.70 18.23
CA PHE A 72 6.77 20.22 19.61
C PHE A 72 7.48 18.86 19.82
N MET A 73 7.61 18.03 18.77
CA MET A 73 8.38 16.77 18.79
C MET A 73 9.88 16.94 18.57
N GLN A 74 10.40 18.15 18.28
CA GLN A 74 11.83 18.44 18.12
C GLN A 74 12.63 17.33 17.36
N GLN A 75 12.15 16.91 16.19
CA GLN A 75 12.77 15.84 15.36
C GLN A 75 12.83 14.42 15.96
N LYS A 76 12.24 14.14 17.14
CA LYS A 76 12.35 12.81 17.78
C LYS A 76 11.61 11.68 17.07
N VAL A 77 10.57 11.98 16.29
CA VAL A 77 9.76 10.95 15.63
C VAL A 77 9.72 11.18 14.12
N SER A 78 10.26 10.22 13.37
CA SER A 78 10.13 10.13 11.91
C SER A 78 8.72 9.69 11.51
N GLY A 79 7.74 10.58 11.67
CA GLY A 79 6.37 10.47 11.16
C GLY A 79 5.48 9.39 11.79
N ILE A 80 4.22 9.77 12.08
CA ILE A 80 3.12 8.86 12.48
C ILE A 80 2.59 8.05 11.28
N CYS A 81 2.96 8.43 10.05
CA CYS A 81 2.22 8.04 8.85
C CYS A 81 2.72 6.73 8.22
N GLY A 82 1.78 5.86 7.84
CA GLY A 82 2.02 4.68 6.99
C GLY A 82 1.22 3.43 7.38
N SER A 83 0.89 3.25 8.66
CA SER A 83 0.00 2.18 9.13
C SER A 83 -0.61 2.50 10.49
N PHE A 84 -1.80 1.98 10.78
CA PHE A 84 -2.45 2.13 12.10
C PHE A 84 -1.60 1.53 13.22
N GLY A 85 -0.85 0.47 12.93
CA GLY A 85 0.05 -0.16 13.88
C GLY A 85 1.22 0.72 14.32
N ARG A 86 1.85 1.42 13.37
CA ARG A 86 2.91 2.40 13.69
C ARG A 86 2.35 3.60 14.43
N ALA A 87 1.18 4.09 14.02
CA ALA A 87 0.50 5.16 14.75
C ALA A 87 0.22 4.75 16.20
N ALA A 88 -0.28 3.52 16.42
CA ALA A 88 -0.55 3.01 17.75
C ALA A 88 0.71 2.92 18.64
N ALA A 89 1.84 2.49 18.08
CA ALA A 89 3.12 2.46 18.78
C ALA A 89 3.57 3.87 19.22
N VAL A 90 3.54 4.83 18.30
CA VAL A 90 3.90 6.23 18.61
C VAL A 90 2.94 6.83 19.63
N VAL A 91 1.63 6.58 19.52
CA VAL A 91 0.64 7.10 20.48
C VAL A 91 0.85 6.51 21.87
N THR A 92 1.24 5.23 21.95
CA THR A 92 1.51 4.58 23.23
C THR A 92 2.80 5.11 23.87
N GLU A 93 3.84 5.37 23.07
CA GLU A 93 5.14 5.88 23.54
C GLU A 93 5.13 7.37 23.91
N TYR A 94 4.16 8.13 23.40
CA TYR A 94 4.04 9.56 23.62
C TYR A 94 2.64 9.91 24.12
N TYR A 95 2.02 9.02 24.91
CA TYR A 95 0.61 9.14 25.30
C TYR A 95 0.31 10.45 26.02
N ALA A 96 1.08 10.75 27.07
CA ALA A 96 0.93 11.97 27.86
C ALA A 96 1.16 13.22 26.98
N PHE A 97 2.08 13.12 26.03
CA PHE A 97 2.39 14.21 25.10
C PHE A 97 1.23 14.52 24.15
N PHE A 98 0.55 13.51 23.59
CA PHE A 98 -0.60 13.75 22.71
C PHE A 98 -1.74 14.47 23.44
N ILE A 99 -2.01 14.11 24.70
CA ILE A 99 -3.02 14.78 25.52
C ILE A 99 -2.62 16.25 25.75
N GLN A 100 -1.39 16.50 26.21
CA GLN A 100 -0.89 17.84 26.47
C GLN A 100 -0.89 18.72 25.21
N LEU A 101 -0.51 18.18 24.05
CA LEU A 101 -0.51 18.92 22.79
C LEU A 101 -1.92 19.35 22.38
N ILE A 102 -2.90 18.45 22.50
CA ILE A 102 -4.31 18.78 22.18
C ILE A 102 -4.84 19.83 23.16
N GLU A 103 -4.53 19.72 24.46
CA GLU A 103 -4.91 20.70 25.47
C GLU A 103 -4.26 22.07 25.25
N LEU A 104 -2.97 22.10 24.90
CA LEU A 104 -2.24 23.33 24.58
C LEU A 104 -2.86 24.04 23.37
N ILE A 105 -3.14 23.29 22.31
CA ILE A 105 -3.73 23.84 21.09
C ILE A 105 -5.17 24.31 21.35
N TRP A 106 -5.95 23.57 22.14
CA TRP A 106 -7.25 24.02 22.62
C TRP A 106 -7.12 25.37 23.33
N ASN A 107 -6.25 25.49 24.34
CA ASN A 107 -6.10 26.71 25.13
C ASN A 107 -5.63 27.93 24.30
N GLY A 108 -4.89 27.71 23.21
CA GLY A 108 -4.43 28.76 22.31
C GLY A 108 -5.45 29.30 21.31
N LYS A 109 -6.68 28.75 21.25
CA LYS A 109 -7.70 29.19 20.28
C LYS A 109 -8.40 30.47 20.71
N THR A 110 -8.77 31.30 19.72
CA THR A 110 -9.55 32.54 19.91
C THR A 110 -10.90 32.28 20.59
N LYS A 111 -11.52 31.12 20.33
CA LYS A 111 -12.66 30.61 21.10
C LYS A 111 -12.19 29.40 21.90
N ALA A 112 -12.22 29.53 23.22
CA ALA A 112 -11.89 28.44 24.11
C ALA A 112 -12.85 27.26 23.87
N GLY A 113 -12.31 26.10 23.48
CA GLY A 113 -13.07 24.88 23.28
C GLY A 113 -12.38 23.89 22.34
N ALA A 114 -12.44 22.60 22.68
CA ALA A 114 -12.09 21.54 21.75
C ALA A 114 -13.13 21.47 20.61
N ASN A 115 -12.65 21.35 19.38
CA ASN A 115 -13.51 21.05 18.24
C ASN A 115 -14.04 19.60 18.35
N HIS A 116 -15.01 19.25 17.51
CA HIS A 116 -15.63 17.92 17.57
C HIS A 116 -14.60 16.77 17.42
N VAL A 117 -13.62 16.92 16.53
CA VAL A 117 -12.60 15.88 16.29
C VAL A 117 -11.66 15.75 17.49
N GLU A 118 -11.20 16.85 18.07
CA GLU A 118 -10.35 16.88 19.26
C GLU A 118 -11.05 16.24 20.46
N LYS A 119 -12.34 16.54 20.67
CA LYS A 119 -13.14 15.90 21.72
C LYS A 119 -13.21 14.39 21.53
N LEU A 120 -13.42 13.92 20.31
CA LEU A 120 -13.46 12.48 20.02
C LEU A 120 -12.10 11.82 20.20
N VAL A 121 -11.00 12.47 19.80
CA VAL A 121 -9.65 11.96 20.00
C VAL A 121 -9.33 11.89 21.50
N LEU A 122 -9.60 12.94 22.27
CA LEU A 122 -9.41 12.92 23.72
C LEU A 122 -10.26 11.86 24.41
N LEU A 123 -11.51 11.68 23.97
CA LEU A 123 -12.37 10.61 24.48
C LEU A 123 -11.79 9.22 24.20
N ALA A 124 -11.23 9.02 23.01
CA ALA A 124 -10.58 7.77 22.63
C ALA A 124 -9.33 7.50 23.47
N LEU A 125 -8.45 8.51 23.62
CA LEU A 125 -7.21 8.41 24.40
C LEU A 125 -7.47 8.26 25.91
N ASN A 126 -8.61 8.71 26.41
CA ASN A 126 -9.00 8.51 27.80
C ASN A 126 -9.88 7.26 28.02
N CYS A 127 -10.41 6.59 26.98
CA CYS A 127 -11.09 5.30 27.17
C CYS A 127 -10.05 4.19 27.40
N VAL A 128 -10.01 3.66 28.61
CA VAL A 128 -9.16 2.52 29.03
C VAL A 128 -9.24 1.36 28.04
N ARG A 129 -10.43 1.00 27.55
CA ARG A 129 -10.57 -0.11 26.59
C ARG A 129 -9.98 0.21 25.22
N THR A 130 -10.17 1.43 24.73
CA THR A 130 -9.58 1.86 23.46
C THR A 130 -8.06 1.94 23.56
N MET A 131 -7.52 2.42 24.67
CA MET A 131 -6.08 2.39 24.91
C MET A 131 -5.54 0.97 25.05
N ALA A 132 -6.29 0.02 25.62
CA ALA A 132 -5.91 -1.39 25.60
C ALA A 132 -5.81 -1.95 24.17
N GLU A 133 -6.73 -1.57 23.27
CA GLU A 133 -6.64 -1.93 21.84
C GLU A 133 -5.41 -1.29 21.17
N VAL A 134 -5.16 0.00 21.44
CA VAL A 134 -4.01 0.75 20.93
C VAL A 134 -2.69 0.07 21.35
N VAL A 135 -2.54 -0.27 22.62
CA VAL A 135 -1.34 -0.95 23.13
C VAL A 135 -1.20 -2.35 22.52
N ALA A 136 -2.29 -3.13 22.43
CA ALA A 136 -2.24 -4.46 21.82
C ALA A 136 -1.81 -4.40 20.33
N ALA A 137 -2.29 -3.40 19.58
CA ALA A 137 -1.88 -3.21 18.18
C ALA A 137 -0.44 -2.68 18.05
N ALA A 138 0.01 -1.83 18.98
CA ALA A 138 1.40 -1.40 19.06
C ALA A 138 2.32 -2.61 19.24
N LEU A 139 2.01 -3.49 20.21
CA LEU A 139 2.77 -4.72 20.46
C LEU A 139 2.80 -5.64 19.23
N TYR A 140 1.66 -5.84 18.57
CA TYR A 140 1.62 -6.59 17.31
C TYR A 140 2.54 -5.96 16.24
N SER A 141 2.52 -4.64 16.13
CA SER A 141 3.30 -3.93 15.12
C SER A 141 4.79 -4.07 15.36
N LEU A 142 5.22 -3.88 16.62
CA LEU A 142 6.61 -4.02 17.03
C LEU A 142 7.11 -5.46 16.88
N CYS A 143 6.35 -6.43 17.38
CA CYS A 143 6.83 -7.81 17.53
C CYS A 143 6.62 -8.68 16.29
N ILE A 144 5.68 -8.33 15.43
CA ILE A 144 5.36 -9.12 14.24
C ILE A 144 5.58 -8.29 12.98
N SER A 145 4.78 -7.23 12.81
CA SER A 145 4.72 -6.52 11.53
C SER A 145 6.05 -5.90 11.15
N TRP A 146 6.73 -5.22 12.07
CA TRP A 146 7.98 -4.53 11.77
C TRP A 146 9.13 -5.50 11.59
N LEU A 147 9.28 -6.49 12.48
CA LEU A 147 10.30 -7.52 12.31
C LEU A 147 10.12 -8.29 11.00
N TYR A 148 8.88 -8.64 10.65
CA TYR A 148 8.57 -9.23 9.36
C TYR A 148 8.97 -8.32 8.20
N MET A 149 8.55 -7.04 8.22
CA MET A 149 8.90 -6.09 7.16
C MET A 149 10.40 -5.78 7.10
N GLN A 150 11.12 -5.86 8.22
CA GLN A 150 12.58 -5.76 8.24
C GLN A 150 13.21 -6.95 7.52
N ILE A 151 12.72 -8.16 7.76
CA ILE A 151 13.18 -9.36 7.04
C ILE A 151 12.88 -9.23 5.54
N VAL A 152 11.66 -8.86 5.16
CA VAL A 152 11.27 -8.67 3.74
C VAL A 152 12.14 -7.61 3.05
N ARG A 153 12.61 -6.60 3.78
CA ARG A 153 13.40 -5.49 3.24
C ARG A 153 14.90 -5.64 3.47
N SER A 154 15.35 -6.64 4.22
CA SER A 154 16.76 -6.82 4.54
C SER A 154 17.48 -7.40 3.33
N LYS A 155 18.46 -6.66 2.83
CA LYS A 155 19.33 -7.16 1.77
C LYS A 155 20.26 -8.23 2.32
N ASP A 156 20.51 -9.27 1.54
CA ASP A 156 21.54 -10.26 1.83
C ASP A 156 22.95 -9.66 1.70
N VAL A 157 23.97 -10.48 1.95
CA VAL A 157 25.40 -10.08 1.87
C VAL A 157 25.77 -9.56 0.47
N ASN A 158 25.01 -9.96 -0.57
CA ASN A 158 25.22 -9.55 -1.96
C ASN A 158 24.37 -8.33 -2.35
N GLY A 159 23.61 -7.75 -1.43
CA GLY A 159 22.75 -6.59 -1.68
C GLY A 159 21.40 -6.93 -2.33
N VAL A 160 21.04 -8.21 -2.42
CA VAL A 160 19.81 -8.72 -3.04
C VAL A 160 18.71 -8.81 -1.98
N LEU A 161 17.50 -8.39 -2.33
CA LEU A 161 16.33 -8.54 -1.46
C LEU A 161 15.87 -10.00 -1.44
N PRO A 162 15.30 -10.49 -0.32
CA PRO A 162 14.82 -11.85 -0.23
C PRO A 162 13.71 -12.08 -1.26
N ASN A 163 13.71 -13.24 -1.89
CA ASN A 163 12.61 -13.65 -2.75
C ASN A 163 11.37 -13.93 -1.90
N LEU A 164 10.18 -13.80 -2.49
CA LEU A 164 8.93 -14.17 -1.84
C LEU A 164 8.95 -15.63 -1.32
N LEU A 165 9.59 -16.54 -2.07
CA LEU A 165 9.67 -17.95 -1.67
C LEU A 165 10.59 -18.18 -0.47
N ASP A 166 11.58 -17.30 -0.24
CA ASP A 166 12.48 -17.40 0.91
C ASP A 166 11.75 -17.07 2.23
N LEU A 167 10.59 -16.41 2.13
CA LEU A 167 9.78 -16.02 3.28
C LEU A 167 8.79 -17.11 3.72
N VAL A 168 8.61 -18.17 2.92
CA VAL A 168 7.58 -19.20 3.13
C VAL A 168 7.70 -19.84 4.52
N ASP A 169 8.92 -20.17 4.94
CA ASP A 169 9.15 -20.83 6.22
C ASP A 169 8.86 -19.92 7.41
N ILE A 170 9.17 -18.63 7.30
CA ILE A 170 8.84 -17.63 8.32
C ILE A 170 7.32 -17.43 8.37
N HIS A 171 6.68 -17.30 7.20
CA HIS A 171 5.24 -17.14 7.08
C HIS A 171 4.45 -18.31 7.69
N ARG A 172 4.96 -19.54 7.55
CA ARG A 172 4.36 -20.74 8.17
C ARG A 172 4.51 -20.78 9.69
N LYS A 173 5.58 -20.20 10.24
CA LYS A 173 5.82 -20.14 11.69
C LYS A 173 5.02 -19.03 12.38
N LEU A 174 4.67 -17.97 11.65
CA LEU A 174 3.97 -16.81 12.21
C LEU A 174 2.62 -17.14 12.88
N PRO A 175 1.74 -17.99 12.32
CA PRO A 175 0.50 -18.39 13.00
C PRO A 175 0.73 -19.04 14.36
N ASP A 176 1.71 -19.95 14.47
CA ASP A 176 2.03 -20.65 15.72
C ASP A 176 2.65 -19.70 16.73
N PHE A 177 3.50 -18.80 16.27
CA PHE A 177 4.07 -17.74 17.09
C PHE A 177 3.00 -16.80 17.63
N CYS A 178 2.07 -16.33 16.78
CA CYS A 178 0.93 -15.52 17.19
C CYS A 178 0.05 -16.25 18.22
N ARG A 179 -0.23 -17.55 18.03
CA ARG A 179 -0.98 -18.35 19.00
C ARG A 179 -0.26 -18.48 20.34
N SER A 180 1.06 -18.66 20.31
CA SER A 180 1.88 -18.76 21.53
C SER A 180 1.87 -17.47 22.33
N LEU A 181 1.97 -16.32 21.66
CA LEU A 181 1.87 -14.99 22.26
C LEU A 181 0.45 -14.70 22.78
N ALA A 182 -0.58 -15.14 22.04
CA ALA A 182 -1.96 -14.99 22.48
C ALA A 182 -2.28 -15.78 23.74
N ALA A 183 -1.71 -16.98 23.89
CA ALA A 183 -1.87 -17.81 25.09
C ALA A 183 -1.09 -17.27 26.30
N ASN A 184 -0.03 -16.50 26.08
CA ASN A 184 0.87 -16.02 27.13
C ASN A 184 1.12 -14.50 27.02
N PRO A 185 0.09 -13.65 27.18
CA PRO A 185 0.23 -12.20 27.02
C PRO A 185 1.16 -11.57 28.05
N SER A 186 1.43 -12.24 29.18
CA SER A 186 2.40 -11.80 30.18
C SER A 186 3.83 -11.73 29.64
N LEU A 187 4.16 -12.47 28.57
CA LEU A 187 5.50 -12.47 27.97
C LEU A 187 5.93 -11.09 27.47
N PHE A 188 5.00 -10.23 27.05
CA PHE A 188 5.33 -8.87 26.61
C PHE A 188 5.79 -7.95 27.74
N PHE A 189 5.48 -8.30 29.00
CA PHE A 189 5.82 -7.50 30.16
C PHE A 189 7.01 -8.06 30.95
N ALA A 190 7.59 -9.18 30.50
CA ALA A 190 8.80 -9.70 31.09
C ALA A 190 9.96 -8.68 30.91
N PRO A 191 10.90 -8.60 31.88
CA PRO A 191 12.07 -7.74 31.74
C PRO A 191 12.79 -8.05 30.42
N ASN A 192 13.08 -7.01 29.63
CA ASN A 192 13.74 -7.10 28.31
C ASN A 192 12.94 -7.77 27.17
N ALA A 193 11.63 -8.01 27.32
CA ALA A 193 10.85 -8.66 26.28
C ALA A 193 10.65 -7.80 25.02
N VAL A 194 10.47 -6.49 25.20
CA VAL A 194 10.31 -5.51 24.11
C VAL A 194 11.01 -4.23 24.57
N ASP A 195 11.88 -3.65 23.72
CA ASP A 195 12.42 -2.29 23.91
C ASP A 195 11.29 -1.28 23.66
N PHE A 196 10.36 -1.23 24.61
CA PHE A 196 9.21 -0.36 24.58
C PHE A 196 9.14 0.28 25.98
N PRO A 197 9.57 1.55 26.12
CA PRO A 197 9.89 2.14 27.44
C PRO A 197 8.67 2.68 28.21
N GLU A 198 7.59 3.08 27.54
CA GLU A 198 6.36 3.61 28.18
C GLU A 198 5.15 2.65 28.37
N PRO A 199 5.04 1.46 27.76
CA PRO A 199 3.87 0.60 27.87
C PRO A 199 3.70 0.02 29.28
N GLN A 200 4.74 -0.11 30.10
CA GLN A 200 4.62 -0.72 31.43
C GLN A 200 3.83 0.17 32.39
N ALA A 201 4.09 1.48 32.35
CA ALA A 201 3.33 2.46 33.13
C ALA A 201 1.85 2.46 32.70
N LEU A 202 1.59 2.47 31.40
CA LEU A 202 0.22 2.44 30.87
C LEU A 202 -0.45 1.06 31.09
N ALA A 203 0.27 -0.04 30.92
CA ALA A 203 -0.24 -1.41 31.08
C ALA A 203 -0.79 -1.67 32.48
N SER A 204 -0.15 -1.10 33.51
CA SER A 204 -0.64 -1.19 34.89
C SER A 204 -2.04 -0.58 35.08
N GLN A 205 -2.43 0.37 34.23
CA GLN A 205 -3.71 1.07 34.26
C GLN A 205 -4.77 0.42 33.36
N LEU A 206 -4.37 -0.52 32.49
CA LEU A 206 -5.23 -1.12 31.48
C LEU A 206 -5.68 -2.53 31.92
N LEU A 207 -6.75 -2.59 32.71
CA LEU A 207 -7.26 -3.84 33.32
C LEU A 207 -7.50 -4.99 32.32
N ASP A 208 -8.00 -4.67 31.12
CA ASP A 208 -8.35 -5.66 30.09
C ASP A 208 -7.20 -5.93 29.10
N LEU A 209 -6.00 -5.38 29.31
CA LEU A 209 -4.90 -5.46 28.35
C LEU A 209 -4.47 -6.90 28.00
N PRO A 210 -4.30 -7.85 28.95
CA PRO A 210 -3.93 -9.22 28.60
C PRO A 210 -4.97 -9.87 27.67
N ARG A 211 -6.27 -9.65 27.94
CA ARG A 211 -7.35 -10.15 27.09
C ARG A 211 -7.32 -9.53 25.71
N MET A 212 -7.01 -8.24 25.62
CA MET A 212 -6.91 -7.52 24.36
C MET A 212 -5.72 -8.00 23.51
N ILE A 213 -4.57 -8.26 24.15
CA ILE A 213 -3.41 -8.88 23.51
C ILE A 213 -3.79 -10.26 22.99
N SER A 214 -4.38 -11.12 23.83
CA SER A 214 -4.81 -12.45 23.41
C SER A 214 -5.75 -12.42 22.20
N ALA A 215 -6.74 -11.50 22.21
CA ALA A 215 -7.67 -11.34 21.10
C ALA A 215 -6.98 -10.84 19.81
N MET A 216 -6.12 -9.80 19.93
CA MET A 216 -5.36 -9.25 18.80
C MET A 216 -4.49 -10.32 18.14
N PHE A 217 -3.67 -11.03 18.93
CA PHE A 217 -2.75 -12.03 18.42
C PHE A 217 -3.45 -13.31 17.90
N SER A 218 -4.56 -13.71 18.51
CA SER A 218 -5.39 -14.81 17.96
C SER A 218 -5.96 -14.43 16.60
N GLY A 219 -6.51 -13.21 16.47
CA GLY A 219 -7.07 -12.71 15.22
C GLY A 219 -6.03 -12.52 14.11
N THR A 220 -4.83 -12.04 14.45
CA THR A 220 -3.74 -11.89 13.49
C THR A 220 -3.19 -13.25 13.07
N GLY A 221 -3.10 -14.23 13.96
CA GLY A 221 -2.72 -15.61 13.61
C GLY A 221 -3.64 -16.21 12.54
N VAL A 222 -4.97 -16.07 12.69
CA VAL A 222 -5.96 -16.47 11.66
C VAL A 222 -5.76 -15.71 10.36
N THR A 223 -5.43 -14.43 10.45
CA THR A 223 -5.18 -13.58 9.29
C THR A 223 -3.94 -14.05 8.51
N TRP A 224 -2.84 -14.36 9.20
CA TRP A 224 -1.63 -14.91 8.59
C TRP A 224 -1.89 -16.24 7.87
N ILE A 225 -2.72 -17.12 8.44
CA ILE A 225 -3.16 -18.38 7.80
C ILE A 225 -3.87 -18.10 6.47
N ARG A 226 -4.73 -17.07 6.41
CA ARG A 226 -5.45 -16.71 5.18
C ARG A 226 -4.52 -16.20 4.07
N PHE A 227 -3.40 -15.57 4.43
CA PHE A 227 -2.38 -15.13 3.48
C PHE A 227 -1.41 -16.26 3.08
N THR A 228 -1.29 -17.34 3.86
CA THR A 228 -0.36 -18.45 3.56
C THR A 228 -0.59 -19.12 2.19
N PRO A 229 -1.83 -19.33 1.69
CA PRO A 229 -2.05 -19.89 0.36
C PRO A 229 -1.42 -19.09 -0.80
N GLU A 230 -1.29 -17.77 -0.66
CA GLU A 230 -0.66 -16.89 -1.67
C GLU A 230 0.83 -17.22 -1.84
N PHE A 231 1.47 -17.75 -0.80
CA PHE A 231 2.88 -18.16 -0.82
C PHE A 231 3.11 -19.56 -1.40
N VAL A 232 2.06 -20.37 -1.58
CA VAL A 232 2.25 -21.81 -1.78
C VAL A 232 1.98 -22.27 -3.21
N ILE A 233 1.03 -21.72 -3.97
CA ILE A 233 0.51 -22.52 -5.12
C ILE A 233 0.06 -21.77 -6.37
N VAL A 234 -0.36 -20.50 -6.32
CA VAL A 234 -1.11 -19.94 -7.48
C VAL A 234 -0.20 -19.72 -8.69
N HIS A 235 0.93 -19.03 -8.53
CA HIS A 235 1.75 -18.67 -9.70
C HIS A 235 2.43 -19.88 -10.36
N ILE A 236 3.00 -20.80 -9.58
CA ILE A 236 3.70 -21.99 -10.09
C ILE A 236 2.73 -22.95 -10.79
N ARG A 237 1.45 -23.02 -10.35
CA ARG A 237 0.44 -23.85 -11.05
C ARG A 237 0.09 -23.34 -12.44
N TYR A 238 0.02 -22.02 -12.63
CA TYR A 238 -0.31 -21.42 -13.92
C TYR A 238 0.92 -21.19 -14.81
N HIS A 239 2.11 -21.11 -14.21
CA HIS A 239 3.37 -20.86 -14.91
C HIS A 239 4.47 -21.82 -14.43
N PRO A 240 4.40 -23.12 -14.78
CA PRO A 240 5.32 -24.14 -14.30
C PRO A 240 6.78 -23.92 -14.72
N ASN A 241 7.02 -23.07 -15.74
CA ASN A 241 8.34 -22.68 -16.22
C ASN A 241 8.81 -21.32 -15.66
N SER A 242 7.99 -20.63 -14.86
CA SER A 242 8.39 -19.38 -14.23
C SER A 242 9.30 -19.69 -13.05
N THR A 243 10.45 -19.03 -12.99
CA THR A 243 11.28 -19.07 -11.79
C THR A 243 10.76 -18.07 -10.74
N PRO A 244 11.17 -18.21 -9.48
CA PRO A 244 10.85 -17.24 -8.43
C PRO A 244 11.35 -15.83 -8.76
N GLU A 245 12.47 -15.71 -9.46
CA GLU A 245 13.06 -14.46 -9.91
C GLU A 245 12.21 -13.81 -11.00
N SER A 246 11.73 -14.59 -11.98
CA SER A 246 10.89 -14.07 -13.06
C SER A 246 9.53 -13.60 -12.55
N PHE A 247 8.94 -14.30 -11.57
CA PHE A 247 7.72 -13.83 -10.90
C PHE A 247 7.94 -12.53 -10.13
N SER A 248 8.98 -12.47 -9.30
CA SER A 248 9.30 -11.29 -8.51
C SER A 248 9.68 -10.08 -9.38
N ALA A 249 10.26 -10.31 -10.57
CA ALA A 249 10.53 -9.26 -11.55
C ALA A 249 9.25 -8.76 -12.22
N LEU A 250 8.32 -9.66 -12.57
CA LEU A 250 7.03 -9.33 -13.18
C LEU A 250 6.12 -8.56 -12.22
N GLU A 251 6.03 -9.00 -10.96
CA GLU A 251 5.27 -8.28 -9.93
C GLU A 251 5.86 -6.89 -9.64
N ARG A 252 7.19 -6.78 -9.58
CA ARG A 252 7.88 -5.47 -9.49
C ARG A 252 7.62 -4.60 -10.71
N TYR A 253 7.51 -5.18 -11.89
CA TYR A 253 7.16 -4.45 -13.11
C TYR A 253 5.72 -3.92 -13.05
N HIS A 254 4.74 -4.75 -12.64
CA HIS A 254 3.34 -4.34 -12.51
C HIS A 254 3.10 -3.34 -11.38
N HIS A 255 3.85 -3.45 -10.29
CA HIS A 255 3.76 -2.54 -9.14
C HIS A 255 4.66 -1.30 -9.27
N ASN A 256 5.56 -1.26 -10.25
CA ASN A 256 6.29 -0.05 -10.57
C ASN A 256 5.34 0.93 -11.25
N ASN A 257 4.99 1.99 -10.52
CA ASN A 257 4.30 3.13 -11.08
C ASN A 257 5.27 3.92 -11.97
N THR A 258 5.48 3.42 -13.19
CA THR A 258 6.35 4.02 -14.21
C THR A 258 5.94 5.44 -14.55
N GLU A 259 4.66 5.78 -14.41
CA GLU A 259 4.15 7.14 -14.55
C GLU A 259 4.65 8.07 -13.43
N SER A 260 4.66 7.61 -12.18
CA SER A 260 5.23 8.37 -11.05
C SER A 260 6.74 8.49 -11.13
N PHE A 261 7.43 7.45 -11.61
CA PHE A 261 8.86 7.50 -11.89
C PHE A 261 9.17 8.52 -13.01
N ALA A 262 8.42 8.46 -14.10
CA ALA A 262 8.52 9.41 -15.20
C ALA A 262 8.28 10.85 -14.73
N ALA A 263 7.22 11.08 -13.94
CA ALA A 263 6.93 12.40 -13.38
C ALA A 263 8.03 12.94 -12.45
N LYS A 264 8.74 12.04 -11.74
CA LYS A 264 9.78 12.42 -10.78
C LYS A 264 11.14 12.68 -11.42
N TYR A 265 11.48 11.95 -12.49
CA TYR A 265 12.83 11.95 -13.04
C TYR A 265 12.94 12.52 -14.46
N ILE A 266 11.85 12.63 -15.21
CA ILE A 266 11.88 13.26 -16.54
C ILE A 266 11.84 14.78 -16.37
N THR A 267 12.89 15.44 -16.82
CA THR A 267 12.96 16.91 -16.81
C THR A 267 12.33 17.50 -18.06
N ALA A 268 12.06 18.81 -18.06
CA ALA A 268 11.56 19.53 -19.24
C ALA A 268 12.50 19.36 -20.47
N LYS A 269 13.81 19.19 -20.25
CA LYS A 269 14.79 18.96 -21.31
C LYS A 269 14.61 17.57 -21.94
N ASP A 270 14.30 16.56 -21.14
CA ASP A 270 14.08 15.19 -21.60
C ASP A 270 12.76 15.09 -22.38
N LEU A 271 11.70 15.78 -21.92
CA LEU A 271 10.44 15.91 -22.67
C LEU A 271 10.67 16.57 -24.03
N LEU A 272 11.45 17.65 -24.09
CA LEU A 272 11.80 18.32 -25.35
C LEU A 272 12.61 17.41 -26.28
N TYR A 273 13.51 16.59 -25.74
CA TYR A 273 14.26 15.60 -26.52
C TYR A 273 13.33 14.53 -27.10
N ILE A 274 12.46 13.94 -26.27
CA ILE A 274 11.48 12.93 -26.70
C ILE A 274 10.55 13.50 -27.77
N MET A 275 10.07 14.73 -27.60
CA MET A 275 9.21 15.41 -28.59
C MET A 275 9.95 15.73 -29.90
N ARG A 276 11.25 16.02 -29.86
CA ARG A 276 12.08 16.23 -31.07
C ARG A 276 12.34 14.92 -31.79
N GLU A 277 12.68 13.85 -31.06
CA GLU A 277 12.88 12.53 -31.66
C GLU A 277 11.58 11.96 -32.23
N LYS A 278 10.44 12.16 -31.55
CA LYS A 278 9.11 11.83 -32.09
C LYS A 278 8.84 12.58 -33.40
N ARG A 279 9.11 13.89 -33.46
CA ARG A 279 8.96 14.69 -34.68
C ARG A 279 9.84 14.20 -35.83
N LYS A 280 11.14 13.95 -35.57
CA LYS A 280 12.05 13.38 -36.56
C LYS A 280 11.55 12.02 -37.07
N ARG A 281 11.01 11.18 -36.19
CA ARG A 281 10.44 9.88 -36.55
C ARG A 281 9.18 10.04 -37.40
N GLU A 282 8.28 10.95 -37.06
CA GLU A 282 7.07 11.26 -37.86
C GLU A 282 7.41 11.88 -39.22
N GLU A 283 8.45 12.71 -39.31
CA GLU A 283 8.96 13.25 -40.57
C GLU A 283 9.59 12.16 -41.43
N LEU A 284 10.36 11.25 -40.83
CA LEU A 284 10.89 10.08 -41.52
C LEU A 284 9.77 9.18 -42.04
N LEU A 285 8.73 8.91 -41.24
CA LEU A 285 7.59 8.09 -41.66
C LEU A 285 6.83 8.73 -42.83
N ARG A 286 6.63 10.06 -42.79
CA ARG A 286 6.01 10.81 -43.88
C ARG A 286 6.87 10.84 -45.14
N ALA A 287 8.18 11.00 -45.02
CA ALA A 287 9.10 11.03 -46.16
C ALA A 287 9.28 9.67 -46.83
N THR A 288 9.13 8.58 -46.06
CA THR A 288 9.39 7.20 -46.53
C THR A 288 8.14 6.49 -47.05
N GLY A 289 6.94 7.03 -46.76
CA GLY A 289 5.68 6.40 -47.14
C GLY A 289 5.45 5.05 -46.45
N LEU A 290 6.11 4.82 -45.31
CA LEU A 290 5.96 3.59 -44.54
C LEU A 290 4.55 3.53 -43.94
N GLU A 291 3.80 2.50 -44.26
CA GLU A 291 2.51 2.22 -43.63
C GLU A 291 2.74 1.42 -42.35
N GLN A 292 2.08 1.83 -41.26
CA GLN A 292 2.17 1.16 -39.96
C GLN A 292 0.85 0.53 -39.54
N ASP A 293 -0.25 0.82 -40.25
CA ASP A 293 -1.54 0.22 -40.01
C ASP A 293 -1.59 -1.22 -40.55
N LEU A 294 -1.68 -2.18 -39.62
CA LEU A 294 -1.76 -3.61 -39.92
C LEU A 294 -2.98 -3.95 -40.79
N GLU A 295 -4.13 -3.32 -40.56
CA GLU A 295 -5.35 -3.61 -41.32
C GLU A 295 -5.22 -3.15 -42.77
N LYS A 296 -4.53 -2.03 -42.96
CA LYS A 296 -4.25 -1.49 -44.29
C LYS A 296 -3.22 -2.32 -45.04
N ILE A 297 -2.17 -2.79 -44.35
CA ILE A 297 -1.15 -3.68 -44.91
C ILE A 297 -1.74 -5.03 -45.35
N GLN A 298 -2.66 -5.59 -44.55
CA GLN A 298 -3.37 -6.83 -44.91
C GLN A 298 -4.17 -6.73 -46.20
N LYS A 299 -4.64 -5.53 -46.55
CA LYS A 299 -5.43 -5.26 -47.77
C LYS A 299 -4.59 -4.78 -48.95
N MET A 300 -3.25 -4.74 -48.82
CA MET A 300 -2.37 -4.24 -49.88
C MET A 300 -2.26 -5.19 -51.07
N THR A 301 -2.15 -4.59 -52.25
CA THR A 301 -1.82 -5.29 -53.50
C THR A 301 -0.35 -5.73 -53.52
N VAL A 302 0.00 -6.65 -54.42
CA VAL A 302 1.39 -7.13 -54.60
C VAL A 302 2.37 -5.99 -54.88
N ALA A 303 1.94 -4.95 -55.63
CA ALA A 303 2.78 -3.80 -55.94
C ALA A 303 3.07 -2.97 -54.68
N GLN A 304 2.04 -2.68 -53.88
CA GLN A 304 2.16 -1.94 -52.62
C GLN A 304 3.01 -2.70 -51.58
N LEU A 305 2.87 -4.03 -51.51
CA LEU A 305 3.71 -4.86 -50.63
C LEU A 305 5.19 -4.84 -51.05
N LYS A 306 5.49 -4.76 -52.35
CA LYS A 306 6.87 -4.61 -52.84
C LYS A 306 7.45 -3.23 -52.48
N GLU A 307 6.65 -2.18 -52.54
CA GLU A 307 7.05 -0.85 -52.11
C GLU A 307 7.37 -0.83 -50.61
N GLN A 308 6.46 -1.35 -49.77
CA GLN A 308 6.72 -1.48 -48.32
C GLN A 308 7.96 -2.33 -48.02
N TYR A 309 8.13 -3.46 -48.72
CA TYR A 309 9.33 -4.29 -48.61
C TYR A 309 10.61 -3.50 -48.90
N ASN A 310 10.62 -2.68 -49.95
CA ASN A 310 11.78 -1.86 -50.31
C ASN A 310 12.05 -0.76 -49.28
N VAL A 311 11.01 -0.16 -48.69
CA VAL A 311 11.18 0.77 -47.57
C VAL A 311 11.85 0.06 -46.38
N TYR A 312 11.36 -1.13 -46.00
CA TYR A 312 11.97 -1.91 -44.92
C TYR A 312 13.42 -2.34 -45.23
N LYS A 313 13.73 -2.63 -46.50
CA LYS A 313 15.06 -3.07 -46.94
C LYS A 313 16.08 -1.94 -47.04
N LEU A 314 15.72 -0.85 -47.72
CA LEU A 314 16.66 0.21 -48.10
C LEU A 314 16.76 1.29 -47.03
N ILE A 315 15.65 1.59 -46.35
CA ILE A 315 15.55 2.70 -45.42
C ILE A 315 15.67 2.21 -43.97
N ILE A 316 14.84 1.25 -43.58
CA ILE A 316 14.83 0.71 -42.20
C ILE A 316 15.97 -0.28 -41.99
N LYS A 317 16.43 -0.94 -43.06
CA LYS A 317 17.51 -1.94 -43.04
C LYS A 317 17.22 -3.10 -42.08
N ASP A 318 15.99 -3.62 -42.12
CA ASP A 318 15.59 -4.78 -41.29
C ASP A 318 16.50 -5.98 -41.56
N ALA A 319 17.04 -6.57 -40.49
CA ALA A 319 18.10 -7.58 -40.56
C ALA A 319 17.68 -8.88 -41.28
N ILE A 320 16.38 -9.19 -41.32
CA ILE A 320 15.83 -10.39 -41.97
C ILE A 320 15.51 -10.08 -43.43
N ILE A 321 14.87 -8.94 -43.70
CA ILE A 321 14.55 -8.49 -45.06
C ILE A 321 15.83 -8.23 -45.89
N LEU A 322 16.91 -7.77 -45.27
CA LEU A 322 18.21 -7.61 -45.94
C LEU A 322 18.76 -8.93 -46.50
N LYS A 323 18.56 -10.04 -45.79
CA LYS A 323 19.02 -11.38 -46.17
C LYS A 323 18.15 -12.04 -47.22
N THR A 324 17.01 -11.43 -47.56
CA THR A 324 16.01 -12.01 -48.45
C THR A 324 15.87 -11.19 -49.74
N THR A 325 15.48 -11.83 -50.84
CA THR A 325 15.26 -11.17 -52.15
C THR A 325 13.81 -11.33 -52.59
N LEU A 326 13.22 -10.29 -53.17
CA LEU A 326 11.83 -10.35 -53.67
C LEU A 326 11.61 -11.45 -54.72
N VAL A 327 12.66 -11.83 -55.46
CA VAL A 327 12.62 -12.91 -56.45
C VAL A 327 12.39 -14.27 -55.80
N SER A 328 12.92 -14.47 -54.58
CA SER A 328 12.73 -15.71 -53.80
C SER A 328 11.34 -15.83 -53.15
N ILE A 329 10.51 -14.78 -53.23
CA ILE A 329 9.19 -14.72 -52.58
C ILE A 329 8.12 -14.45 -53.66
N PRO A 330 7.69 -15.47 -54.42
CA PRO A 330 6.79 -15.25 -55.56
C PRO A 330 5.34 -15.01 -55.13
N ARG A 331 4.86 -15.65 -54.06
CA ARG A 331 3.45 -15.58 -53.64
C ARG A 331 3.10 -14.24 -52.96
N HIS A 332 1.82 -13.90 -52.94
CA HIS A 332 1.31 -12.69 -52.26
C HIS A 332 1.35 -12.87 -50.73
N GLN A 333 0.85 -14.00 -50.22
CA GLN A 333 0.80 -14.29 -48.78
C GLN A 333 2.19 -14.25 -48.12
N ASP A 334 3.19 -14.87 -48.74
CA ASP A 334 4.56 -14.89 -48.21
C ASP A 334 5.17 -13.46 -48.12
N LYS A 335 4.83 -12.56 -49.07
CA LYS A 335 5.25 -11.16 -49.00
C LYS A 335 4.55 -10.42 -47.87
N LEU A 336 3.26 -10.67 -47.69
CA LEU A 336 2.47 -10.09 -46.62
C LEU A 336 3.02 -10.50 -45.25
N ASP A 337 3.27 -11.80 -45.04
CA ASP A 337 3.76 -12.33 -43.78
C ASP A 337 5.14 -11.76 -43.42
N ILE A 338 6.02 -11.58 -44.40
CA ILE A 338 7.34 -10.98 -44.20
C ILE A 338 7.25 -9.50 -43.83
N VAL A 339 6.38 -8.74 -44.51
CA VAL A 339 6.18 -7.30 -44.21
C VAL A 339 5.51 -7.13 -42.84
N VAL A 340 4.53 -7.97 -42.49
CA VAL A 340 3.88 -7.97 -41.17
C VAL A 340 4.86 -8.35 -40.07
N ALA A 341 5.70 -9.36 -40.29
CA ALA A 341 6.72 -9.75 -39.33
C ALA A 341 7.78 -8.64 -39.14
N ALA A 342 8.15 -7.94 -40.22
CA ALA A 342 9.05 -6.79 -40.14
C ALA A 342 8.43 -5.60 -39.42
N LEU A 343 7.13 -5.34 -39.63
CA LEU A 343 6.41 -4.31 -38.89
C LEU A 343 6.38 -4.63 -37.39
N LYS A 344 6.09 -5.87 -37.01
CA LYS A 344 6.09 -6.30 -35.59
C LYS A 344 7.45 -6.07 -34.94
N ARG A 345 8.54 -6.46 -35.62
CA ARG A 345 9.92 -6.22 -35.16
C ARG A 345 10.31 -4.74 -35.11
N TYR A 346 9.69 -3.90 -35.93
CA TYR A 346 9.92 -2.46 -35.93
C TYR A 346 9.17 -1.74 -34.79
N GLN A 347 8.12 -2.36 -34.27
CA GLN A 347 7.30 -1.85 -33.17
C GLN A 347 7.76 -2.33 -31.79
N GLU A 348 8.40 -3.51 -31.72
CA GLU A 348 9.23 -3.96 -30.59
C GLU A 348 10.48 -3.08 -30.42
#